data_AF-A0A7Y2K3I8-F1
#
_entry.id   AF-A0A7Y2K3I8-F1
#
_cell.length_a   1.000
_cell.length_b   1.000
_cell.length_c   1.000
_cell.angle_alpha   90.00
_cell.angle_beta   90.00
_cell.angle_gamma   90.00
#
_symmetry.space_group_name_H-M   'P 1'
#
loop_
_entity.id
_entity.type
_entity.pdbx_description
1 polymer ?
#
loop_
_entity_poly.entity_id
_entity_poly.type
_entity_poly.pdbx_seq_one_letter_code
_entity_poly.pdbx_strand_id
1 'polypeptide(L)'
;MALNWYVVRTYSGHENKVKQFLDSELEENEDLKAKVEDVLVPTEKVFEVKDGKKKSKTKNFFPGYILVHADLDNQVKEFILNTQS
;
A
#
# COMPACT_ATOMS: atom_id res chain seq x y z
N MET A 1 18.79 5.19 13.78
CA MET A 1 17.95 4.65 12.69
C MET A 1 16.81 5.63 12.51
N ALA A 2 16.60 6.06 11.28
CA ALA A 2 15.69 7.16 10.98
C ALA A 2 14.64 6.61 10.03
N LEU A 3 13.40 6.52 10.54
CA LEU A 3 12.25 6.21 9.73
C LEU A 3 12.08 7.34 8.70
N ASN A 4 12.04 6.97 7.44
CA ASN A 4 11.85 7.90 6.34
C ASN A 4 10.60 7.52 5.57
N TRP A 5 10.00 8.52 4.93
CA TRP A 5 8.87 8.32 4.05
C TRP A 5 9.36 7.97 2.65
N TYR A 6 8.96 6.80 2.18
CA TYR A 6 9.23 6.31 0.84
C TYR A 6 7.96 6.27 0.01
N VAL A 7 8.11 6.55 -1.28
CA VAL A 7 7.04 6.47 -2.26
C VAL A 7 7.32 5.32 -3.19
N VAL A 8 6.37 4.39 -3.28
CA VAL A 8 6.44 3.18 -4.09
C VAL A 8 5.42 3.32 -5.19
N ARG A 9 5.88 3.16 -6.43
CA ARG A 9 5.00 3.14 -7.59
C ARG A 9 4.56 1.70 -7.88
N THR A 10 3.27 1.44 -7.87
CA THR A 10 2.66 0.14 -8.14
C THR A 10 1.74 0.21 -9.36
N TYR A 11 1.28 -0.96 -9.85
CA TYR A 11 0.30 -1.00 -10.92
C TYR A 11 -1.11 -0.66 -10.40
N SER A 12 -1.79 0.21 -11.13
CA SER A 12 -3.13 0.73 -10.80
C SER A 12 -4.15 -0.42 -10.69
N GLY A 13 -4.83 -0.52 -9.54
CA GLY A 13 -5.87 -1.53 -9.28
C GLY A 13 -5.49 -2.60 -8.27
N HIS A 14 -4.20 -2.76 -7.97
CA HIS A 14 -3.71 -3.74 -6.98
C HIS A 14 -3.37 -3.10 -5.63
N GLU A 15 -3.41 -1.77 -5.54
CA GLU A 15 -2.99 -0.97 -4.38
C GLU A 15 -3.64 -1.43 -3.06
N ASN A 16 -4.94 -1.74 -3.07
CA ASN A 16 -5.65 -2.20 -1.88
C ASN A 16 -5.29 -3.65 -1.50
N LYS A 17 -4.95 -4.49 -2.48
CA LYS A 17 -4.50 -5.86 -2.25
C LYS A 17 -3.05 -5.87 -1.73
N VAL A 18 -2.20 -5.02 -2.30
CA VAL A 18 -0.83 -4.77 -1.86
C VAL A 18 -0.82 -4.27 -0.42
N LYS A 19 -1.71 -3.33 -0.05
CA LYS A 19 -1.83 -2.87 1.34
C LYS A 19 -2.13 -4.03 2.29
N GLN A 20 -3.17 -4.82 2.00
CA GLN A 20 -3.52 -5.95 2.85
C GLN A 20 -2.41 -6.99 2.93
N PHE A 21 -1.72 -7.25 1.82
CA PHE A 21 -0.61 -8.19 1.79
C PHE A 21 0.57 -7.70 2.64
N LEU A 22 0.93 -6.40 2.52
CA LEU A 22 1.92 -5.79 3.40
C LEU A 22 1.50 -5.88 4.86
N ASP A 23 0.26 -5.55 5.19
CA ASP A 23 -0.25 -5.59 6.56
C ASP A 23 -0.10 -7.00 7.17
N SER A 24 -0.56 -8.03 6.45
CA SER A 24 -0.45 -9.43 6.91
C SER A 24 1.00 -9.90 7.07
N GLU A 25 1.89 -9.56 6.13
CA GLU A 25 3.30 -9.94 6.23
C GLU A 25 4.04 -9.19 7.35
N LEU A 26 3.67 -7.93 7.60
CA LEU A 26 4.17 -7.19 8.76
C LEU A 26 3.65 -7.79 10.07
N GLU A 27 2.44 -8.37 10.09
CA GLU A 27 1.95 -9.13 11.23
C GLU A 27 2.70 -10.46 11.42
N GLU A 28 3.08 -11.14 10.33
CA GLU A 28 3.80 -12.42 10.38
C GLU A 28 5.31 -12.27 10.68
N ASN A 29 5.93 -11.15 10.32
CA ASN A 29 7.36 -10.88 10.51
C ASN A 29 7.59 -9.72 11.49
N GLU A 30 7.81 -10.04 12.77
CA GLU A 30 8.11 -9.03 13.80
C GLU A 30 9.33 -8.16 13.47
N ASP A 31 10.34 -8.72 12.79
CA ASP A 31 11.52 -7.97 12.31
C ASP A 31 11.17 -6.90 11.27
N LEU A 32 10.22 -7.18 10.37
CA LEU A 32 9.76 -6.22 9.38
C LEU A 32 8.83 -5.18 10.01
N LYS A 33 7.99 -5.59 10.96
CA LYS A 33 7.16 -4.68 11.76
C LYS A 33 7.97 -3.66 12.54
N ALA A 34 9.13 -4.05 13.07
CA ALA A 34 10.05 -3.14 13.73
C ALA A 34 10.69 -2.12 12.76
N LYS A 35 10.75 -2.44 11.47
CA LYS A 35 11.34 -1.60 10.41
C LYS A 35 10.29 -0.77 9.66
N VAL A 36 9.05 -1.23 9.53
CA VAL A 36 7.96 -0.56 8.82
C VAL A 36 6.90 -0.14 9.84
N GLU A 37 6.78 1.16 10.06
CA GLU A 37 5.85 1.73 11.03
C GLU A 37 4.46 1.93 10.43
N ASP A 38 4.39 2.45 9.20
CA ASP A 38 3.12 2.83 8.58
C ASP A 38 3.11 2.62 7.06
N VAL A 39 1.96 2.22 6.52
CA VAL A 39 1.73 2.06 5.09
C VAL A 39 0.43 2.78 4.70
N LEU A 40 0.56 3.83 3.89
CA LEU A 40 -0.55 4.66 3.44
C LEU A 40 -0.77 4.54 1.94
N VAL A 41 -2.01 4.25 1.54
CA VAL A 41 -2.41 4.18 0.13
C VAL A 41 -3.35 5.35 -0.20
N PRO A 42 -2.96 6.31 -1.05
CA PRO A 42 -3.76 7.46 -1.48
C PRO A 42 -4.82 7.06 -2.53
N THR A 43 -5.61 6.01 -2.25
CA THR A 43 -6.74 5.58 -3.09
C THR A 43 -8.06 5.90 -2.39
N GLU A 44 -8.92 6.66 -3.06
CA GLU A 44 -10.24 6.99 -2.52
C GLU A 44 -11.31 6.09 -3.17
N LYS A 45 -11.87 5.17 -2.38
CA LYS A 45 -13.01 4.35 -2.80
C LYS A 45 -14.28 5.19 -2.71
N VAL A 46 -14.61 5.88 -3.79
CA VAL A 46 -15.89 6.58 -3.93
C VAL A 46 -16.99 5.57 -4.28
N PHE A 47 -17.98 5.47 -3.40
CA PHE A 47 -19.21 4.70 -3.63
C PHE A 47 -20.25 5.62 -4.26
N GLU A 48 -20.34 5.63 -5.58
CA GLU A 48 -21.39 6.38 -6.28
C GLU A 48 -22.63 5.49 -6.42
N VAL A 49 -23.74 5.89 -5.78
CA VAL A 49 -25.04 5.24 -5.97
C VAL A 49 -25.71 5.88 -7.18
N LYS A 50 -25.73 5.16 -8.32
CA LYS A 50 -26.45 5.56 -9.53
C LYS A 50 -27.52 4.52 -9.84
N ASP A 51 -28.78 4.95 -9.89
CA ASP A 51 -29.90 4.13 -10.39
C ASP A 51 -30.19 2.86 -9.55
N GLY A 52 -30.17 2.98 -8.22
CA GLY A 52 -30.47 1.86 -7.30
C GLY A 52 -29.45 0.70 -7.29
N LYS A 53 -28.47 0.70 -8.20
CA LYS A 53 -27.37 -0.28 -8.26
C LYS A 53 -26.08 0.38 -7.77
N LYS A 54 -25.55 -0.13 -6.66
CA LYS A 54 -24.23 0.28 -6.14
C LYS A 54 -23.16 -0.06 -7.19
N LYS A 55 -22.65 0.94 -7.91
CA LYS A 55 -21.46 0.80 -8.75
C LYS A 55 -20.29 1.43 -8.00
N SER A 56 -19.40 0.60 -7.47
CA SER A 56 -18.11 1.06 -6.96
C SER A 56 -17.31 1.66 -8.12
N LYS A 57 -17.06 2.96 -8.09
CA LYS A 57 -16.24 3.64 -9.10
C LYS A 57 -15.04 4.22 -8.38
N THR A 58 -13.92 3.54 -8.46
CA THR A 58 -12.67 3.99 -7.83
C THR A 58 -12.16 5.23 -8.59
N LYS A 59 -12.11 6.39 -7.93
CA LYS A 59 -11.55 7.62 -8.51
C LYS A 59 -10.16 7.79 -7.93
N ASN A 60 -9.15 7.34 -8.67
CA ASN A 60 -7.75 7.46 -8.25
C ASN A 60 -7.29 8.91 -8.46
N PHE A 61 -6.90 9.60 -7.38
CA PHE A 61 -6.20 10.90 -7.46
C PHE A 61 -4.76 10.71 -7.95
N PHE A 62 -4.10 9.61 -7.54
CA PHE A 62 -2.78 9.20 -8.00
C PHE A 62 -2.76 7.66 -8.16
N PRO A 63 -3.15 7.12 -9.32
CA PRO A 63 -3.18 5.68 -9.52
C PRO A 63 -1.77 5.08 -9.46
N GLY A 64 -1.60 4.10 -8.59
CA GLY A 64 -0.38 3.32 -8.47
C GLY A 64 0.68 3.94 -7.57
N TYR A 65 0.29 4.59 -6.47
CA TYR A 65 1.24 5.09 -5.48
C TYR A 65 0.92 4.54 -4.09
N ILE A 66 1.95 4.20 -3.34
CA ILE A 66 1.88 3.78 -1.96
C ILE A 66 2.97 4.53 -1.20
N LEU A 67 2.62 5.10 -0.05
CA LEU A 67 3.57 5.69 0.86
C LEU A 67 3.87 4.68 1.97
N VAL A 68 5.15 4.52 2.26
CA VAL A 68 5.63 3.60 3.29
C VAL A 68 6.56 4.38 4.22
N HIS A 69 6.24 4.37 5.50
CA HIS A 69 7.09 4.89 6.56
C HIS A 69 7.90 3.74 7.13
N ALA A 70 9.19 3.68 6.77
CA ALA A 70 10.06 2.59 7.16
C ALA A 70 11.52 3.03 7.32
N ASP A 71 12.30 2.24 8.04
CA ASP A 71 13.75 2.26 7.99
C ASP A 71 14.17 1.43 6.77
N LEU A 72 14.80 2.09 5.79
CA LEU A 72 15.10 1.49 4.50
C LEU A 72 16.25 0.50 4.60
N ASP A 73 15.89 -0.72 4.96
CA ASP A 73 16.76 -1.87 4.89
C ASP A 73 16.63 -2.57 3.52
N ASN A 74 17.68 -3.27 3.10
CA ASN A 74 17.69 -3.93 1.79
C ASN A 74 16.59 -5.02 1.71
N GLN A 75 16.26 -5.68 2.83
CA GLN A 75 15.13 -6.61 2.91
C GLN A 75 13.78 -5.93 2.68
N VAL A 76 13.53 -4.78 3.33
CA VAL A 76 12.26 -4.04 3.21
C VAL A 76 12.09 -3.55 1.78
N LYS A 77 13.17 -3.07 1.17
CA LYS A 77 13.18 -2.64 -0.23
C LYS A 77 12.86 -3.80 -1.18
N GLU A 78 13.54 -4.94 -1.05
CA GLU A 78 13.26 -6.11 -1.89
C GLU A 78 11.84 -6.64 -1.68
N PHE A 79 11.35 -6.64 -0.44
CA PHE A 79 10.01 -7.08 -0.09
C PHE A 79 8.92 -6.23 -0.78
N ILE A 80 9.07 -4.91 -0.73
CA ILE A 80 8.16 -3.96 -1.40
C ILE A 80 8.19 -4.15 -2.93
N LEU A 81 9.36 -4.42 -3.50
CA LEU A 81 9.53 -4.65 -4.95
C LEU A 81 9.02 -6.03 -5.40
N ASN A 82 9.09 -7.03 -4.53
CA ASN A 82 8.65 -8.40 -4.81
C ASN A 82 7.13 -8.58 -4.64
N THR A 83 6.48 -7.68 -3.91
CA THR A 83 5.02 -7.63 -3.90
C THR A 83 4.52 -7.36 -5.32
N GLN A 84 3.96 -8.41 -5.93
CA GLN A 84 3.60 -8.43 -7.35
C GLN A 84 2.70 -7.25 -7.73
N SER A 85 3.17 -6.52 -8.75
CA SER A 85 2.41 -5.57 -9.54
C SER A 85 1.26 -6.23 -10.31
#